data_AF-A0A0K8UQZ1-F1
#
_entry.id   AF-A0A0K8UQZ1-F1
#
_cell.length_a   1.000
_cell.length_b   1.000
_cell.length_c   1.000
_cell.angle_alpha   90.00
_cell.angle_beta   90.00
_cell.angle_gamma   90.00
#
_symmetry.space_group_name_H-M   'P 1'
#
loop_
_entity.id
_entity.type
_entity.pdbx_description
1 polymer ?
#
loop_
_entity_poly.entity_id
_entity_poly.type
_entity_poly.pdbx_seq_one_letter_code
_entity_poly.pdbx_strand_id
1 'polypeptide(L)'
;MPPECNGKMTGNECQMEFDASNRSFSANFSNLVIHDNKRSVKKGSEIVADGKYALLFYTTAIYKGYAINCWALSLPIVVVVHDNQASKGWATITWDNAFSEIEREPFKVPERVHYIKLLETLNLRFAYYTGRQLTAENLEVLHKK
;
A
#
# COMPACT_ATOMS: atom_id res chain seq x y z
N MET A 1 -9.45 2.60 22.23
CA MET A 1 -8.69 1.34 22.02
C MET A 1 -8.07 1.40 20.64
N PRO A 2 -6.77 1.09 20.47
CA PRO A 2 -6.25 0.83 19.14
C PRO A 2 -7.04 -0.34 18.53
N PRO A 3 -7.38 -0.30 17.24
CA PRO A 3 -8.10 -1.39 16.57
C PRO A 3 -7.30 -2.70 16.67
N GLU A 4 -8.00 -3.83 16.61
CA GLU A 4 -7.38 -5.15 16.66
C GLU A 4 -6.31 -5.28 15.55
N CYS A 5 -5.09 -5.64 15.95
CA CYS A 5 -3.99 -5.81 15.00
C CYS A 5 -3.96 -7.24 14.48
N ASN A 6 -4.04 -7.40 13.15
CA ASN A 6 -3.95 -8.71 12.49
C ASN A 6 -2.51 -9.25 12.38
N GLY A 7 -1.51 -8.48 12.82
CA GLY A 7 -0.10 -8.88 12.76
C GLY A 7 0.71 -8.50 14.00
N LYS A 8 1.86 -9.17 14.16
CA LYS A 8 2.85 -8.84 15.19
C LYS A 8 4.02 -8.11 14.55
N MET A 9 4.40 -6.97 15.13
CA MET A 9 5.51 -6.14 14.66
C MET A 9 6.48 -5.83 15.79
N THR A 10 7.74 -5.62 15.46
CA THR A 10 8.76 -5.04 16.35
C THR A 10 9.33 -3.78 15.73
N GLY A 11 9.90 -2.89 16.54
CA GLY A 11 10.38 -1.59 16.07
C GLY A 11 9.24 -0.67 15.60
N ASN A 12 8.04 -0.89 16.15
CA ASN A 12 6.79 -0.21 15.82
C ASN A 12 6.48 1.00 16.74
N GLU A 13 7.43 1.38 17.58
CA GLU A 13 7.39 2.59 18.40
C GLU A 13 8.56 3.49 18.03
N CYS A 14 8.33 4.80 17.98
CA CYS A 14 9.32 5.80 17.66
C CYS A 14 8.97 7.11 18.36
N GLN A 15 9.98 7.86 18.78
CA GLN A 15 9.79 9.21 19.28
C GLN A 15 9.59 10.18 18.11
N MET A 16 8.60 11.05 18.23
CA MET A 16 8.40 12.13 17.28
C MET A 16 9.29 13.31 17.63
N GLU A 17 10.10 13.76 16.68
CA GLU A 17 11.09 14.82 16.83
C GLU A 17 10.62 16.07 16.09
N PHE A 18 10.89 17.24 16.68
CA PHE A 18 10.64 18.53 16.06
C PHE A 18 11.88 19.00 15.32
N ASP A 19 11.75 19.21 14.02
CA ASP A 19 12.76 19.85 13.20
C ASP A 19 12.43 21.34 13.04
N ALA A 20 13.27 22.18 13.64
CA ALA A 20 13.09 23.64 13.61
C ALA A 20 13.32 24.25 12.22
N SER A 21 14.08 23.58 11.34
CA SER A 21 14.43 24.11 10.02
C SER A 21 13.23 24.12 9.07
N ASN A 22 12.42 23.06 9.11
CA ASN A 22 11.20 22.91 8.31
C ASN A 22 9.91 23.10 9.15
N ARG A 23 10.05 23.37 10.46
CA ARG A 23 8.96 23.54 11.43
C ARG A 23 7.98 22.36 11.44
N SER A 24 8.50 21.15 11.33
CA SER A 24 7.70 19.93 11.26
C SER A 24 8.02 18.97 12.40
N PHE A 25 7.01 18.22 12.81
CA PHE A 25 7.19 17.05 13.66
C PHE A 25 7.26 15.81 12.77
N SER A 26 8.24 14.96 12.99
CA SER A 26 8.40 13.71 12.22
C SER A 26 8.85 12.56 13.11
N ALA A 27 8.48 11.34 12.74
CA ALA A 27 8.92 10.12 13.39
C ALA A 27 9.40 9.15 12.31
N ASN A 28 10.60 8.60 12.47
CA ASN A 28 11.20 7.70 11.48
C ASN A 28 11.28 6.27 12.03
N PHE A 29 10.67 5.33 11.30
CA PHE A 29 10.65 3.92 11.67
C PHE A 29 11.63 3.15 10.76
N SER A 30 12.91 3.08 11.15
CA SER A 30 13.96 2.42 10.34
C SER A 30 14.10 0.92 10.61
N ASN A 31 13.61 0.45 11.76
CA ASN A 31 13.80 -0.93 12.25
C ASN A 31 12.48 -1.71 12.35
N LEU A 32 11.48 -1.33 11.57
CA LEU A 32 10.17 -1.96 11.57
C LEU A 32 10.26 -3.37 10.96
N VAL A 33 9.82 -4.39 11.70
CA VAL A 33 9.80 -5.79 11.24
C VAL A 33 8.42 -6.40 11.51
N ILE A 34 7.87 -7.09 10.50
CA ILE A 34 6.60 -7.83 10.58
C ILE A 34 6.92 -9.32 10.76
N HIS A 35 6.51 -9.91 11.88
CA HIS A 35 6.86 -11.30 12.24
C HIS A 35 5.78 -12.31 11.87
N ASP A 36 4.53 -11.96 12.14
CA ASP A 36 3.39 -12.84 11.93
C ASP A 36 2.22 -12.02 11.41
N ASN A 37 1.47 -12.60 10.48
CA ASN A 37 0.27 -12.01 9.94
C ASN A 37 -0.79 -13.12 9.88
N LYS A 38 -1.82 -12.99 10.73
CA LYS A 38 -2.95 -13.91 10.76
C LYS A 38 -3.76 -13.68 9.49
N ARG A 39 -3.44 -14.47 8.47
CA ARG A 39 -4.17 -14.47 7.21
C ARG A 39 -5.60 -14.98 7.43
N SER A 40 -6.58 -14.27 6.90
CA SER A 40 -7.95 -14.74 6.80
C SER A 40 -8.00 -16.05 6.00
N VAL A 41 -8.77 -17.03 6.49
CA VAL A 41 -8.92 -18.36 5.86
C VAL A 41 -9.71 -18.23 4.55
N LYS A 42 -9.23 -18.87 3.48
CA LYS A 42 -9.69 -18.75 2.10
C LYS A 42 -11.08 -19.34 1.80
N LYS A 43 -11.74 -18.75 0.80
CA LYS A 43 -12.61 -19.43 -0.18
C LYS A 43 -12.22 -18.94 -1.60
N GLY A 44 -11.69 -19.79 -2.48
CA GLY A 44 -11.63 -19.50 -3.94
C GLY A 44 -10.27 -19.57 -4.67
N SER A 45 -10.34 -19.43 -6.00
CA SER A 45 -9.26 -19.59 -7.00
C SER A 45 -8.72 -18.24 -7.54
N GLU A 46 -8.36 -17.31 -6.67
CA GLU A 46 -7.93 -15.97 -7.10
C GLU A 46 -6.42 -15.88 -7.41
N ILE A 47 -6.09 -15.03 -8.39
CA ILE A 47 -4.77 -14.89 -9.04
C ILE A 47 -3.91 -13.80 -8.36
N VAL A 48 -4.51 -12.98 -7.48
CA VAL A 48 -3.93 -11.78 -6.84
C VAL A 48 -3.62 -12.07 -5.35
N ALA A 49 -2.67 -11.35 -4.74
CA ALA A 49 -2.28 -11.62 -3.34
C ALA A 49 -3.41 -11.29 -2.33
N ASP A 50 -3.79 -12.27 -1.50
CA ASP A 50 -5.03 -12.35 -0.70
C ASP A 50 -5.17 -11.39 0.50
N GLY A 51 -4.22 -10.48 0.73
CA GLY A 51 -4.28 -9.60 1.91
C GLY A 51 -3.70 -8.22 1.64
N LYS A 52 -4.59 -7.24 1.48
CA LYS A 52 -4.22 -5.83 1.59
C LYS A 52 -4.34 -5.42 3.05
N TYR A 53 -3.24 -4.90 3.58
CA TYR A 53 -3.15 -4.37 4.93
C TYR A 53 -2.82 -2.89 4.86
N ALA A 54 -2.94 -2.17 5.96
CA ALA A 54 -2.29 -0.87 6.12
C ALA A 54 -1.58 -0.83 7.47
N LEU A 55 -0.54 -0.02 7.53
CA LEU A 55 0.06 0.37 8.79
C LEU A 55 -0.81 1.48 9.39
N LEU A 56 -1.23 1.29 10.63
CA LEU A 56 -1.85 2.34 11.43
C LEU A 56 -0.77 3.04 12.25
N PHE A 57 -0.53 4.30 11.92
CA PHE A 57 0.24 5.21 12.76
C PHE A 57 -0.72 5.89 13.71
N TYR A 58 -0.40 5.90 15.00
CA TYR A 58 -1.20 6.61 15.99
C TYR A 58 -0.30 7.26 17.03
N THR A 59 -0.77 8.36 17.59
CA THR A 59 -0.10 9.07 18.69
C THR A 59 -1.14 9.82 19.51
N THR A 60 -0.77 10.16 20.75
CA THR A 60 -1.55 11.03 21.62
C THR A 60 -0.70 12.22 22.01
N ALA A 61 -1.11 13.42 21.60
CA ALA A 61 -0.49 14.67 22.01
C ALA A 61 -1.24 15.24 23.22
N ILE A 62 -0.50 15.74 24.21
CA ILE A 62 -1.10 16.45 25.36
C ILE A 62 -0.90 17.94 25.17
N TYR A 63 -1.99 18.68 25.04
CA TYR A 63 -1.97 20.14 24.91
C TYR A 63 -2.81 20.76 26.02
N LYS A 64 -2.18 21.53 26.92
CA LYS A 64 -2.83 22.21 28.06
C LYS A 64 -3.72 21.27 28.91
N GLY A 65 -3.25 20.03 29.13
CA GLY A 65 -3.98 19.02 29.90
C GLY A 65 -5.03 18.24 29.10
N TYR A 66 -5.26 18.57 27.83
CA TYR A 66 -6.16 17.84 26.95
C TYR A 66 -5.40 16.82 26.10
N ALA A 67 -5.87 15.58 26.10
CA ALA A 67 -5.35 14.53 25.22
C ALA A 67 -5.99 14.63 23.82
N ILE A 68 -5.15 14.77 22.81
CA ILE A 68 -5.52 14.82 21.39
C ILE A 68 -5.00 13.55 20.74
N ASN A 69 -5.89 12.70 20.27
CA ASN A 69 -5.54 11.46 19.58
C ASN A 69 -5.45 11.70 18.08
N CYS A 70 -4.29 11.41 17.49
CA CYS A 70 -4.02 11.53 16.07
C CYS A 70 -3.73 10.15 15.50
N TRP A 71 -4.19 9.89 14.28
CA TRP A 71 -3.89 8.65 13.58
C TRP A 71 -3.90 8.84 12.07
N ALA A 72 -3.18 7.98 11.37
CA ALA A 72 -3.13 7.92 9.92
C ALA A 72 -2.94 6.48 9.45
N LEU A 73 -3.52 6.15 8.31
CA LEU A 73 -3.31 4.86 7.64
C LEU A 73 -2.32 5.05 6.48
N SER A 74 -1.43 4.08 6.30
CA SER A 74 -0.63 4.00 5.08
C SER A 74 -1.50 3.72 3.86
N LEU A 75 -0.92 3.92 2.67
CA LEU A 75 -1.41 3.24 1.48
C LEU A 75 -1.41 1.70 1.68
N PRO A 76 -2.19 0.96 0.89
CA PRO A 76 -2.31 -0.48 1.05
C PRO A 76 -0.96 -1.16 0.85
N ILE A 77 -0.66 -2.17 1.66
CA ILE A 77 0.53 -3.01 1.57
C ILE A 77 0.13 -4.47 1.39
N VAL A 78 0.99 -5.24 0.72
CA VAL A 78 0.90 -6.69 0.63
C VAL A 78 2.10 -7.29 1.35
N VAL A 79 1.84 -8.20 2.28
CA VAL A 79 2.89 -8.94 3.00
C VAL A 79 3.19 -10.23 2.24
N VAL A 80 4.45 -10.44 1.86
CA VAL A 80 4.93 -11.64 1.18
C VAL A 80 5.90 -12.41 2.08
N VAL A 81 5.87 -13.74 2.00
CA VAL A 81 6.76 -14.62 2.80
C VAL A 81 7.84 -15.30 1.96
N HIS A 82 7.66 -15.32 0.63
CA HIS A 82 8.62 -15.84 -0.33
C HIS A 82 8.70 -14.92 -1.56
N ASP A 83 9.89 -14.77 -2.14
CA ASP A 83 10.13 -13.86 -3.27
C ASP A 83 9.26 -14.18 -4.50
N ASN A 84 8.88 -15.45 -4.68
CA ASN A 84 7.98 -15.86 -5.76
C ASN A 84 6.56 -15.26 -5.66
N GLN A 85 6.20 -14.65 -4.53
CA GLN A 85 4.93 -13.93 -4.32
C GLN A 85 5.05 -12.44 -4.63
N ALA A 86 6.26 -11.89 -4.74
CA ALA A 86 6.49 -10.46 -4.93
C ALA A 86 5.82 -9.94 -6.20
N SER A 87 5.87 -10.69 -7.31
CA SER A 87 5.21 -10.32 -8.57
C SER A 87 3.70 -10.18 -8.42
N LYS A 88 3.06 -11.10 -7.68
CA LYS A 88 1.62 -11.04 -7.37
C LYS A 88 1.30 -9.85 -6.47
N GLY A 89 2.12 -9.60 -5.45
CA GLY A 89 1.97 -8.43 -4.59
C GLY A 89 2.07 -7.11 -5.35
N TRP A 90 3.06 -6.99 -6.25
CA TRP A 90 3.19 -5.82 -7.12
C TRP A 90 1.99 -5.63 -8.04
N ALA A 91 1.44 -6.70 -8.59
CA ALA A 91 0.21 -6.62 -9.38
C ALA A 91 -0.96 -6.09 -8.55
N THR A 92 -1.17 -6.61 -7.32
CA THR A 92 -2.21 -6.13 -6.39
C THR A 92 -2.08 -4.63 -6.12
N ILE A 93 -0.88 -4.17 -5.74
CA ILE A 93 -0.64 -2.77 -5.39
C ILE A 93 -0.74 -1.85 -6.60
N THR A 94 -0.25 -2.29 -7.76
CA THR A 94 -0.36 -1.52 -9.01
C THR A 94 -1.81 -1.34 -9.40
N TRP A 95 -2.62 -2.40 -9.30
CA TRP A 95 -4.06 -2.32 -9.58
C TRP A 95 -4.79 -1.38 -8.62
N ASP A 96 -4.47 -1.48 -7.32
CA ASP A 96 -5.09 -0.63 -6.30
C ASP A 96 -4.74 0.85 -6.49
N ASN A 97 -3.47 1.17 -6.71
CA ASN A 97 -3.03 2.54 -6.93
C ASN A 97 -3.56 3.14 -8.23
N ALA A 98 -3.75 2.33 -9.28
CA ALA A 98 -4.18 2.81 -10.58
C ALA A 98 -5.70 3.02 -10.68
N PHE A 99 -6.49 2.23 -9.96
CA PHE A 99 -7.93 2.12 -10.21
C PHE A 99 -8.80 2.30 -8.97
N SER A 100 -8.24 2.67 -7.82
CA SER A 100 -9.04 3.01 -6.64
C SER A 100 -9.77 4.34 -6.81
N GLU A 101 -10.99 4.41 -6.26
CA GLU A 101 -11.72 5.66 -6.08
C GLU A 101 -11.24 6.38 -4.81
N ILE A 102 -11.40 7.69 -4.75
CA ILE A 102 -10.92 8.52 -3.62
C ILE A 102 -11.74 8.23 -2.35
N GLU A 103 -13.07 8.13 -2.45
CA GLU A 103 -13.99 7.91 -1.32
C GLU A 103 -14.49 6.47 -1.24
N ARG A 104 -13.56 5.52 -1.26
CA ARG A 104 -13.89 4.09 -1.20
C ARG A 104 -13.85 3.53 0.22
N GLU A 105 -14.52 2.40 0.40
CA GLU A 105 -14.20 1.50 1.52
C GLU A 105 -12.72 1.08 1.44
N PRO A 106 -12.00 0.96 2.57
CA PRO A 106 -10.58 0.63 2.58
C PRO A 106 -10.27 -0.57 1.70
N PHE A 107 -9.31 -0.40 0.79
CA PHE A 107 -8.83 -1.44 -0.11
C PHE A 107 -9.85 -1.95 -1.15
N LYS A 108 -11.01 -1.32 -1.32
CA LYS A 108 -11.94 -1.69 -2.39
C LYS A 108 -11.41 -1.27 -3.77
N VAL A 109 -11.41 -2.17 -4.73
CA VAL A 109 -10.95 -1.89 -6.11
C VAL A 109 -11.93 -2.50 -7.10
N PRO A 110 -12.05 -1.92 -8.31
CA PRO A 110 -12.87 -2.53 -9.35
C PRO A 110 -12.29 -3.87 -9.78
N GLU A 111 -13.16 -4.85 -10.02
CA GLU A 111 -12.74 -6.16 -10.57
C GLU A 111 -12.29 -6.06 -12.03
N ARG A 112 -12.83 -5.08 -12.76
CA ARG A 112 -12.58 -4.89 -14.20
C ARG A 112 -12.46 -3.41 -14.51
N VAL A 113 -11.58 -3.10 -15.47
CA VAL A 113 -11.40 -1.76 -16.00
C VAL A 113 -11.37 -1.80 -17.52
N HIS A 114 -11.64 -0.66 -18.15
CA HIS A 114 -11.49 -0.55 -19.59
C HIS A 114 -10.02 -0.76 -20.00
N TYR A 115 -9.78 -1.56 -21.04
CA TYR A 115 -8.42 -1.98 -21.43
C TYR A 115 -7.49 -0.79 -21.73
N ILE A 116 -8.02 0.32 -22.24
CA ILE A 116 -7.25 1.55 -22.49
C ILE A 116 -6.60 2.06 -21.19
N LYS A 117 -7.36 2.13 -20.08
CA LYS A 117 -6.83 2.55 -18.78
C LYS A 117 -5.75 1.58 -18.27
N LEU A 118 -5.93 0.29 -18.54
CA LEU A 118 -4.93 -0.73 -18.20
C LEU A 118 -3.63 -0.52 -19.00
N LEU A 119 -3.74 -0.32 -20.32
CA LEU A 119 -2.58 -0.06 -21.18
C LEU A 119 -1.85 1.23 -20.80
N GLU A 120 -2.57 2.29 -20.47
CA GLU A 120 -2.00 3.54 -19.94
C GLU A 120 -1.23 3.30 -18.65
N THR A 121 -1.82 2.56 -17.71
CA THR A 121 -1.17 2.18 -16.44
C THR A 121 0.11 1.38 -16.67
N LEU A 122 0.07 0.39 -17.57
CA LEU A 122 1.23 -0.41 -17.92
C LEU A 122 2.32 0.43 -18.58
N ASN A 123 1.94 1.36 -19.48
CA ASN A 123 2.87 2.28 -20.13
C ASN A 123 3.56 3.20 -19.12
N LEU A 124 2.78 3.81 -18.20
CA LEU A 124 3.33 4.65 -17.14
C LEU A 124 4.31 3.87 -16.25
N ARG A 125 3.95 2.63 -15.88
CA ARG A 125 4.82 1.77 -15.08
C ARG A 125 6.10 1.40 -15.82
N PHE A 126 6.00 1.08 -17.11
CA PHE A 126 7.14 0.77 -17.95
C PHE A 126 8.07 2.00 -18.11
N ALA A 127 7.50 3.18 -18.33
CA ALA A 127 8.25 4.43 -18.44
C ALA A 127 8.97 4.78 -17.13
N TYR A 128 8.32 4.58 -15.99
CA TYR A 128 8.95 4.80 -14.69
C TYR A 128 10.21 3.96 -14.48
N TYR A 129 10.20 2.68 -14.87
CA TYR A 129 11.34 1.79 -14.67
C TYR A 129 12.42 1.86 -15.77
N THR A 130 12.04 2.20 -16.99
CA THR A 130 12.94 2.11 -18.15
C THR A 130 13.35 3.48 -18.70
N GLY A 131 12.72 4.56 -18.24
CA GLY A 131 12.94 5.91 -18.75
C GLY A 131 12.31 6.18 -20.12
N ARG A 132 11.56 5.22 -20.71
CA ARG A 132 10.89 5.38 -22.00
C ARG A 132 9.49 4.77 -22.01
N GLN A 133 8.61 5.31 -22.85
CA GLN A 133 7.28 4.74 -23.06
C GLN A 133 7.33 3.48 -23.96
N LEU A 134 6.26 2.68 -23.87
CA LEU A 134 5.95 1.63 -24.83
C LEU A 134 5.60 2.25 -26.19
N THR A 135 6.01 1.60 -27.27
CA THR A 135 5.63 2.03 -28.63
C THR A 135 4.18 1.63 -28.92
N ALA A 136 3.59 2.22 -29.96
CA ALA A 136 2.25 1.84 -30.42
C ALA A 136 2.14 0.34 -30.73
N GLU A 137 3.17 -0.24 -31.38
CA GLU A 137 3.24 -1.67 -31.66
C GLU A 137 3.25 -2.52 -30.39
N ASN A 138 4.01 -2.11 -29.36
CA ASN A 138 4.01 -2.84 -28.09
C ASN A 138 2.63 -2.84 -27.42
N LEU A 139 1.94 -1.69 -27.44
CA LEU A 139 0.60 -1.56 -26.88
C LEU A 139 -0.43 -2.40 -27.65
N GLU A 140 -0.31 -2.46 -28.98
CA GLU A 140 -1.18 -3.29 -29.82
C GLU A 140 -0.98 -4.79 -29.53
N VAL A 141 0.26 -5.23 -29.35
CA VAL A 141 0.56 -6.62 -28.95
C VAL A 141 -0.03 -6.95 -27.58
N LEU A 142 0.05 -6.03 -26.61
CA LEU A 142 -0.52 -6.21 -25.28
C LEU A 142 -2.05 -6.25 -25.31
N HIS A 143 -2.70 -5.47 -26.18
CA HIS A 143 -4.15 -5.47 -26.33
C HIS A 143 -4.70 -6.80 -26.86
N LYS A 144 -3.94 -7.47 -27.76
CA LYS A 144 -4.36 -8.71 -28.43
C LYS A 144 -4.17 -9.97 -27.58
N LYS A 145 -3.44 -9.88 -26.46
CA LYS A 145 -3.20 -11.00 -25.53
C LYS A 145 -4.20 -11.01 -24.39
#